data_AF-A0A855Y3S0-F1
#
_entry.id   AF-A0A855Y3S0-F1
#
_cell.length_a   1.000
_cell.length_b   1.000
_cell.length_c   1.000
_cell.angle_alpha   90.00
_cell.angle_beta   90.00
_cell.angle_gamma   90.00
#
_symmetry.space_group_name_H-M   'P 1'
#
loop_
_entity.id
_entity.type
_entity.pdbx_description
1 polymer ?
#
loop_
_entity_poly.entity_id
_entity_poly.type
_entity_poly.pdbx_seq_one_letter_code
_entity_poly.pdbx_strand_id
1 'polypeptide(L)'
;MAGRVELQGVEQMLAAIRQKMGDGAKTLENKALREGGEIFAAAQRESVAVSGYNHLHIKDDIKVSSVRSKNGDKYVAIGPGKATGWRAHFLEFGTSKMPAQPFIYPSFHEQKARVAQFMASEFSKAMQ
;
A
#
# COMPACT_ATOMS: atom_id res chain seq x y z
N MET A 1 16.29 9.15 -14.81
CA MET A 1 17.32 9.70 -13.89
C MET A 1 16.71 10.26 -12.61
N ALA A 2 15.60 11.02 -12.64
CA ALA A 2 14.99 11.66 -11.45
C ALA A 2 14.52 10.70 -10.33
N GLY A 3 13.81 9.62 -10.67
CA GLY A 3 13.24 8.71 -9.65
C GLY A 3 14.27 7.96 -8.79
N ARG A 4 15.52 7.80 -9.25
CA ARG A 4 16.58 7.16 -8.44
C ARG A 4 17.12 8.10 -7.35
N VAL A 5 17.12 9.40 -7.62
CA VAL A 5 17.58 10.43 -6.67
C VAL A 5 16.52 10.68 -5.59
N GLU A 6 15.24 10.71 -5.98
CA GLU A 6 14.12 10.86 -5.02
C GLU A 6 14.06 9.69 -4.02
N LEU A 7 14.21 8.44 -4.49
CA LEU A 7 14.21 7.26 -3.62
C LEU A 7 15.38 7.26 -2.62
N GLN A 8 16.58 7.66 -3.06
CA GLN A 8 17.74 7.79 -2.17
C GLN A 8 17.56 8.89 -1.11
N GLY A 9 16.91 10.00 -1.46
CA GLY A 9 16.58 11.07 -0.51
C GLY A 9 15.62 10.61 0.59
N VAL A 10 14.62 9.78 0.24
CA VAL A 10 13.68 9.19 1.21
C VAL A 10 14.39 8.26 2.19
N GLU A 11 15.29 7.40 1.73
CA GLU A 11 16.07 6.51 2.61
C GLU A 11 16.95 7.27 3.60
N GLN A 12 17.63 8.32 3.12
CA GLN A 12 18.50 9.16 3.96
C GLN A 12 17.69 9.93 5.02
N MET A 13 16.51 10.44 4.63
CA MET A 13 15.59 11.11 5.55
C MET A 13 15.06 10.13 6.61
N LEU A 14 14.68 8.91 6.22
CA LEU A 14 14.25 7.85 7.14
C LEU A 14 15.34 7.50 8.16
N ALA A 15 16.59 7.39 7.73
CA ALA A 15 17.72 7.15 8.62
C ALA A 15 17.93 8.30 9.63
N ALA A 16 17.83 9.55 9.17
CA ALA A 16 17.96 10.73 10.03
C ALA A 16 16.82 10.83 11.06
N ILE A 17 15.60 10.47 10.69
CA ILE A 17 14.43 10.44 11.59
C ILE A 17 14.59 9.34 12.64
N ARG A 18 14.99 8.13 12.24
CA ARG A 18 15.26 7.02 13.18
C ARG A 18 16.31 7.39 14.23
N GLN A 19 17.30 8.19 13.83
CA GLN A 19 18.35 8.69 14.73
C GLN A 19 17.85 9.81 15.67
N LYS A 20 17.01 10.75 15.19
CA LYS A 20 16.61 11.93 15.97
C LYS A 20 15.38 11.73 16.87
N MET A 21 14.43 10.89 16.49
CA MET A 21 13.08 10.90 17.08
C MET A 21 12.74 9.70 18.00
N GLY A 22 13.65 8.73 18.18
CA GLY A 22 13.45 7.61 19.12
C GLY A 22 12.11 6.86 18.91
N ASP A 23 11.32 6.71 19.97
CA ASP A 23 10.01 6.01 19.89
C ASP A 23 8.91 6.80 19.18
N GLY A 24 8.98 8.14 19.16
CA GLY A 24 8.06 9.00 18.40
C GLY A 24 8.17 8.76 16.89
N ALA A 25 9.39 8.48 16.41
CA ALA A 25 9.67 8.09 15.03
C ALA A 25 8.90 6.83 14.62
N LYS A 26 8.83 5.83 15.53
CA LYS A 26 8.21 4.54 15.26
C LYS A 26 6.70 4.66 15.09
N THR A 27 6.06 5.49 15.89
CA THR A 27 4.60 5.73 15.82
C THR A 27 4.23 6.45 14.53
N LEU A 28 4.99 7.48 14.16
CA LEU A 28 4.82 8.19 12.89
C LEU A 28 5.05 7.26 11.69
N GLU A 29 6.16 6.52 11.67
CA GLU A 29 6.49 5.58 10.60
C GLU A 29 5.37 4.54 10.43
N ASN A 30 4.84 4.02 11.54
CA ASN A 30 3.73 3.07 11.50
C ASN A 30 2.43 3.70 10.96
N LYS A 31 2.17 4.96 11.29
CA LYS A 31 1.01 5.72 10.80
C LYS A 31 1.14 5.99 9.31
N ALA A 32 2.27 6.54 8.87
CA ALA A 32 2.56 6.83 7.48
C ALA A 32 2.47 5.57 6.60
N LEU A 33 3.00 4.43 7.06
CA LEU A 33 2.88 3.16 6.34
C LEU A 33 1.42 2.70 6.18
N ARG A 34 0.58 2.86 7.21
CA ARG A 34 -0.84 2.50 7.13
C ARG A 34 -1.59 3.43 6.18
N GLU A 35 -1.38 4.74 6.30
CA GLU A 35 -2.05 5.74 5.46
C GLU A 35 -1.62 5.62 3.99
N GLY A 36 -0.33 5.41 3.73
CA GLY A 36 0.17 5.10 2.38
C GLY A 36 -0.41 3.80 1.83
N GLY A 37 -0.59 2.79 2.68
CA GLY A 37 -1.27 1.55 2.31
C GLY A 37 -2.75 1.76 1.98
N GLU A 38 -3.43 2.68 2.67
CA GLU A 38 -4.84 2.99 2.44
C GLU A 38 -5.07 3.68 1.10
N ILE A 39 -4.12 4.48 0.60
CA ILE A 39 -4.17 5.06 -0.75
C ILE A 39 -4.23 3.94 -1.80
N PHE A 40 -3.39 2.91 -1.67
CA PHE A 40 -3.44 1.75 -2.56
C PHE A 40 -4.73 0.95 -2.39
N ALA A 41 -5.17 0.73 -1.14
CA ALA A 41 -6.40 0.00 -0.86
C ALA A 41 -7.62 0.70 -1.47
N ALA A 42 -7.72 2.03 -1.36
CA ALA A 42 -8.78 2.83 -1.95
C ALA A 42 -8.81 2.68 -3.48
N ALA A 43 -7.67 2.82 -4.15
CA ALA A 43 -7.57 2.63 -5.60
C ALA A 43 -8.01 1.21 -6.04
N GLN A 44 -7.60 0.18 -5.28
CA GLN A 44 -8.05 -1.20 -5.54
C GLN A 44 -9.56 -1.36 -5.39
N ARG A 45 -10.17 -0.72 -4.39
CA ARG A 45 -11.63 -0.75 -4.15
C ARG A 45 -12.43 -0.02 -5.22
N GLU A 46 -11.86 1.03 -5.80
CA GLU A 46 -12.47 1.76 -6.92
C GLU A 46 -12.37 0.98 -8.23
N SER A 47 -11.26 0.29 -8.45
CA SER A 47 -11.01 -0.46 -9.70
C SER A 47 -11.70 -1.83 -9.75
N VAL A 48 -11.98 -2.47 -8.62
CA VAL A 48 -12.52 -3.83 -8.61
C VAL A 48 -14.00 -3.86 -9.01
N ALA A 49 -14.36 -4.77 -9.92
CA ALA A 49 -15.75 -4.97 -10.34
C ALA A 49 -16.60 -5.58 -9.20
N VAL A 50 -17.84 -5.10 -9.09
CA VAL A 50 -18.81 -5.52 -8.07
C VAL A 50 -20.04 -6.10 -8.76
N SER A 51 -20.54 -7.23 -8.26
CA SER A 51 -21.74 -7.88 -8.77
C SER A 51 -22.99 -7.46 -7.99
N GLY A 52 -24.18 -7.60 -8.57
CA GLY A 52 -25.45 -7.32 -7.88
C GLY A 52 -25.90 -8.40 -6.88
N TYR A 53 -25.11 -9.46 -6.68
CA TYR A 53 -25.46 -10.55 -5.77
C TYR A 53 -25.17 -10.20 -4.31
N ASN A 54 -26.02 -10.69 -3.41
CA ASN A 54 -25.86 -10.48 -1.97
C ASN A 54 -24.82 -11.46 -1.38
N HIS A 55 -23.55 -11.10 -1.47
CA HIS A 55 -22.43 -11.76 -0.83
C HIS A 55 -21.36 -10.76 -0.40
N LEU A 56 -20.32 -11.21 0.31
CA LEU A 56 -19.17 -10.35 0.59
C LEU A 56 -18.36 -10.09 -0.69
N HIS A 57 -18.36 -8.85 -1.17
CA HIS A 57 -17.60 -8.44 -2.35
C HIS A 57 -16.12 -8.27 -2.03
N ILE A 58 -15.26 -8.44 -3.05
CA ILE A 58 -13.82 -8.20 -2.93
C ILE A 58 -13.56 -6.76 -2.49
N LYS A 59 -14.32 -5.80 -3.03
CA LYS A 59 -14.28 -4.39 -2.66
C LYS A 59 -14.32 -4.16 -1.15
N ASP A 60 -15.21 -4.88 -0.46
CA ASP A 60 -15.46 -4.66 0.97
C ASP A 60 -14.47 -5.39 1.88
N ASP A 61 -13.73 -6.37 1.35
CA ASP A 61 -12.74 -7.17 2.10
C ASP A 61 -11.28 -6.78 1.77
N ILE A 62 -11.06 -5.77 0.91
CA ILE A 62 -9.74 -5.16 0.72
C ILE A 62 -9.35 -4.37 1.98
N LYS A 63 -8.22 -4.74 2.57
CA LYS A 63 -7.73 -4.19 3.83
C LYS A 63 -6.23 -3.98 3.82
N VAL A 64 -5.80 -3.07 4.70
CA VAL A 64 -4.40 -2.83 5.04
C VAL A 64 -4.09 -3.58 6.33
N SER A 65 -3.02 -4.36 6.35
CA SER A 65 -2.62 -5.10 7.56
C SER A 65 -2.07 -4.18 8.64
N SER A 66 -1.90 -4.72 9.85
CA SER A 66 -0.98 -4.12 10.81
C SER A 66 0.44 -4.00 10.22
N VAL A 67 1.20 -3.04 10.72
CA VAL A 67 2.61 -2.89 10.35
C VAL A 67 3.38 -4.10 10.84
N ARG A 68 4.12 -4.73 9.94
CA ARG A 68 4.97 -5.89 10.18
C ARG A 68 6.41 -5.49 9.93
N SER A 69 7.34 -6.24 10.50
CA SER A 69 8.77 -6.08 10.22
C SER A 69 9.33 -7.39 9.68
N LYS A 70 10.18 -7.31 8.65
CA LYS A 70 10.95 -8.44 8.14
C LYS A 70 12.34 -7.92 7.78
N ASN A 71 13.38 -8.59 8.28
CA ASN A 71 14.79 -8.25 8.05
C ASN A 71 15.17 -6.79 8.41
N GLY A 72 14.48 -6.19 9.39
CA GLY A 72 14.72 -4.80 9.80
C GLY A 72 13.86 -3.77 9.06
N ASP A 73 13.18 -4.16 7.98
CA ASP A 73 12.30 -3.29 7.22
C ASP A 73 10.84 -3.46 7.64
N LYS A 74 10.18 -2.32 7.88
CA LYS A 74 8.75 -2.29 8.18
C LYS A 74 7.93 -2.20 6.88
N TYR A 75 6.85 -2.96 6.84
CA TYR A 75 5.94 -2.98 5.70
C TYR A 75 4.50 -3.24 6.15
N VAL A 76 3.56 -2.90 5.28
CA VAL A 76 2.15 -3.27 5.38
C VAL A 76 1.78 -4.15 4.19
N ALA A 77 0.93 -5.15 4.42
CA ALA A 77 0.33 -5.94 3.37
C ALA A 77 -1.02 -5.32 3.00
N ILE A 78 -1.27 -5.18 1.70
CA ILE A 78 -2.50 -4.58 1.16
C ILE A 78 -3.14 -5.61 0.25
N GLY A 79 -4.44 -5.84 0.44
CA GLY A 79 -5.21 -6.68 -0.46
C GLY A 79 -6.45 -7.29 0.17
N PRO A 80 -7.14 -8.16 -0.59
CA PRO A 80 -8.33 -8.84 -0.13
C PRO A 80 -8.05 -9.81 1.03
N GLY A 81 -9.01 -9.95 1.92
CA GLY A 81 -8.97 -10.91 3.01
C GLY A 81 -9.08 -12.37 2.57
N LYS A 82 -9.02 -13.27 3.56
CA LYS A 82 -9.08 -14.72 3.32
C LYS A 82 -10.37 -15.18 2.64
N ALA A 83 -11.49 -14.49 2.90
CA ALA A 83 -12.80 -14.87 2.36
C ALA A 83 -12.92 -14.59 0.85
N THR A 84 -12.29 -13.51 0.39
CA THR A 84 -12.40 -13.04 -1.00
C THR A 84 -11.10 -13.20 -1.80
N GLY A 85 -9.97 -13.48 -1.16
CA GLY A 85 -8.64 -13.49 -1.76
C GLY A 85 -8.47 -14.52 -2.88
N TRP A 86 -9.12 -15.68 -2.78
CA TRP A 86 -9.09 -16.68 -3.86
C TRP A 86 -9.83 -16.17 -5.12
N ARG A 87 -10.93 -15.43 -4.97
CA ARG A 87 -11.64 -14.79 -6.09
C ARG A 87 -10.81 -13.69 -6.72
N ALA A 88 -10.18 -12.87 -5.88
CA ALA A 88 -9.30 -11.81 -6.34
C ALA A 88 -8.10 -12.34 -7.13
N HIS A 89 -7.54 -13.49 -6.74
CA HIS A 89 -6.46 -14.14 -7.49
C HIS A 89 -6.89 -14.47 -8.93
N PHE A 90 -8.12 -14.98 -9.11
CA PHE A 90 -8.65 -15.27 -10.44
C PHE A 90 -8.88 -14.01 -11.29
N LEU A 91 -9.24 -12.88 -10.67
CA LEU A 91 -9.33 -11.61 -11.37
C LEU A 91 -7.94 -11.10 -11.79
N GLU A 92 -6.96 -11.15 -10.88
CA GLU A 92 -5.63 -10.59 -11.12
C GLU A 92 -4.84 -11.36 -12.19
N PHE A 93 -4.92 -12.69 -12.19
CA PHE A 93 -4.12 -13.54 -13.08
C PHE A 93 -4.93 -14.17 -14.23
N GLY A 94 -6.25 -14.06 -14.18
CA GLY A 94 -7.13 -14.76 -15.09
C GLY A 94 -7.24 -16.25 -14.78
N THR A 95 -8.03 -16.94 -15.59
CA THR A 95 -8.22 -18.39 -15.53
C THR A 95 -8.17 -18.96 -16.93
N SER A 96 -8.18 -20.29 -17.06
CA SER A 96 -8.21 -20.95 -18.38
C SER A 96 -9.43 -20.56 -19.24
N LYS A 97 -10.48 -19.97 -18.66
CA LYS A 97 -11.74 -19.63 -19.35
C LYS A 97 -12.08 -18.15 -19.32
N MET A 98 -11.31 -17.32 -18.62
CA MET A 98 -11.57 -15.89 -18.48
C MET A 98 -10.23 -15.12 -18.47
N PRO A 99 -10.07 -14.08 -19.30
CA PRO A 99 -8.86 -13.26 -19.26
C PRO A 99 -8.73 -12.52 -17.92
N ALA A 100 -7.49 -12.14 -17.58
CA ALA A 100 -7.21 -11.36 -16.38
C ALA A 100 -7.90 -9.98 -16.45
N GLN A 101 -8.50 -9.59 -15.34
CA GLN A 101 -9.04 -8.26 -15.08
C GLN A 101 -8.33 -7.70 -13.82
N PRO A 102 -7.05 -7.35 -13.95
CA PRO A 102 -6.24 -7.00 -12.81
C PRO A 102 -6.68 -5.65 -12.24
N PHE A 103 -6.62 -5.55 -10.91
CA PHE A 103 -6.96 -4.34 -10.16
C PHE A 103 -5.87 -4.00 -9.14
N ILE A 104 -5.07 -4.98 -8.70
CA ILE A 104 -3.98 -4.77 -7.75
C ILE A 104 -2.77 -4.14 -8.46
N TYR A 105 -2.30 -4.76 -9.53
CA TYR A 105 -1.11 -4.30 -10.26
C TYR A 105 -1.29 -2.91 -10.90
N PRO A 106 -2.42 -2.58 -11.57
CA PRO A 106 -2.63 -1.24 -12.11
C PRO A 106 -2.67 -0.17 -11.00
N SER A 107 -3.42 -0.43 -9.92
CA SER A 107 -3.50 0.47 -8.76
C SER A 107 -2.13 0.76 -8.15
N PHE A 108 -1.24 -0.24 -8.10
CA PHE A 108 0.13 -0.04 -7.64
C PHE A 108 0.91 0.93 -8.55
N HIS A 109 0.85 0.74 -9.87
CA HIS A 109 1.59 1.59 -10.80
C HIS A 109 1.09 3.02 -10.86
N GLU A 110 -0.21 3.22 -10.75
CA GLU A 110 -0.83 4.54 -10.76
C GLU A 110 -0.53 5.31 -9.47
N GLN A 111 -0.58 4.63 -8.32
CA GLN A 111 -0.47 5.31 -7.02
C GLN A 111 0.95 5.36 -6.45
N LYS A 112 1.94 4.62 -7.00
CA LYS A 112 3.31 4.61 -6.46
C LYS A 112 3.94 6.00 -6.32
N ALA A 113 3.71 6.90 -7.28
CA ALA A 113 4.25 8.25 -7.25
C ALA A 113 3.55 9.10 -6.17
N ARG A 114 2.22 9.00 -6.08
CA ARG A 114 1.42 9.68 -5.06
C ARG A 114 1.81 9.24 -3.65
N VAL A 115 1.99 7.94 -3.44
CA VAL A 115 2.38 7.39 -2.14
C VAL A 115 3.81 7.81 -1.79
N ALA A 116 4.74 7.82 -2.75
CA ALA A 116 6.10 8.33 -2.50
C ALA A 116 6.10 9.79 -2.03
N GLN A 117 5.30 10.65 -2.69
CA GLN A 117 5.14 12.05 -2.29
C GLN A 117 4.46 12.19 -0.92
N PHE A 118 3.41 11.41 -0.66
CA PHE A 118 2.73 11.38 0.63
C PHE A 118 3.71 11.01 1.76
N MET A 119 4.47 9.93 1.59
CA MET A 119 5.47 9.49 2.55
C MET A 119 6.53 10.58 2.79
N ALA A 120 7.04 11.19 1.73
CA ALA A 120 8.00 12.29 1.86
C ALA A 120 7.42 13.48 2.65
N SER A 121 6.16 13.83 2.41
CA SER A 121 5.47 14.91 3.12
C SER A 121 5.25 14.60 4.61
N GLU A 122 4.85 13.39 4.96
CA GLU A 122 4.62 12.98 6.35
C GLU A 122 5.92 12.96 7.15
N PHE A 123 7.01 12.51 6.54
CA PHE A 123 8.32 12.54 7.18
C PHE A 123 8.89 13.95 7.31
N SER A 124 8.68 14.83 6.32
CA SER A 124 9.09 16.23 6.41
C SER A 124 8.36 16.98 7.54
N LYS A 125 7.05 16.73 7.72
CA LYS A 125 6.27 17.36 8.81
C LYS A 125 6.80 17.00 10.18
N ALA A 126 7.36 15.80 10.33
CA ALA A 126 7.89 15.36 11.61
C ALA A 126 9.29 15.89 11.94
N MET A 127 9.97 16.49 10.97
CA MET A 127 11.27 17.13 11.15
C MET A 127 11.16 18.61 11.55
N GLN A 128 9.98 19.21 11.43
CA GLN A 128 9.65 20.57 11.88
C GLN A 128 9.21 20.56 13.33
#